data_AF-A0AAN7VAJ9-F1
#
_entry.id   AF-A0AAN7VAJ9-F1
#
_cell.length_a   1.000
_cell.length_b   1.000
_cell.length_c   1.000
_cell.angle_alpha   90.00
_cell.angle_beta   90.00
_cell.angle_gamma   90.00
#
_symmetry.space_group_name_H-M   'P 1'
#
loop_
_entity.id
_entity.type
_entity.pdbx_description
1 polymer ?
#
loop_
_entity_poly.entity_id
_entity_poly.type
_entity_poly.pdbx_seq_one_letter_code
_entity_poly.pdbx_strand_id
1 'polypeptide(L)'
;MSLFAFTNLYSTTNHTLHPYCPITLKNTLEMYFERLSIEGSSPHISKDCYDDRKGTYTLQLKDNLTMEEVANLNRPIVLATYSARYAEIIKNGIDKFKAEMRFKSEYVKKTNDVLNKIKKKLKMQNENVTFVGMHYRGTDYNRHLKKEYKWYKPPPDHKYYLNAMFYFMKHYRNVIFLLMSIDKQWLETNVPYLQKIAHLVVNPTNSKPAEDLALLSYCNHSIISYGTFGSVAALYNEGTTFVYNLGLSLDQRGATVAMGIAQILPNWHIRD
;
A
#
# COMPACT_ATOMS: atom_id res chain seq x y z
N MET A 1 -8.57 8.94 -2.55
CA MET A 1 -8.61 8.61 -1.10
C MET A 1 -7.76 7.36 -0.93
N SER A 2 -6.83 7.31 0.03
CA SER A 2 -5.98 6.11 0.15
C SER A 2 -6.75 4.98 0.82
N LEU A 3 -6.59 3.75 0.35
CA LEU A 3 -7.24 2.57 0.95
C LEU A 3 -6.90 2.41 2.45
N PHE A 4 -5.82 3.02 2.96
CA PHE A 4 -5.50 3.05 4.39
C PHE A 4 -6.42 3.93 5.24
N ALA A 5 -7.24 4.80 4.63
CA ALA A 5 -8.23 5.56 5.40
C ALA A 5 -9.22 4.62 6.10
N PHE A 6 -9.51 3.47 5.47
CA PHE A 6 -10.38 2.45 6.01
C PHE A 6 -9.81 1.75 7.24
N THR A 7 -8.51 1.44 7.26
CA THR A 7 -7.84 0.83 8.42
C THR A 7 -7.58 1.82 9.56
N ASN A 8 -7.99 3.08 9.42
CA ASN A 8 -7.73 4.14 10.40
C ASN A 8 -9.01 4.66 11.07
N LEU A 9 -10.16 4.08 10.73
CA LEU A 9 -11.46 4.48 11.24
C LEU A 9 -12.08 3.32 12.02
N TYR A 10 -12.33 3.57 13.31
CA TYR A 10 -12.87 2.58 14.22
C TYR A 10 -14.03 3.16 15.02
N SER A 11 -14.98 2.31 15.37
CA SER A 11 -15.99 2.59 16.40
C SER A 11 -15.65 1.80 17.66
N THR A 12 -15.78 2.43 18.83
CA THR A 12 -15.80 1.69 20.10
C THR A 12 -17.24 1.55 20.54
N THR A 13 -17.73 0.32 20.55
CA THR A 13 -19.07 -0.04 21.05
C THR A 13 -18.91 -1.17 22.04
N ASN A 14 -19.46 -1.02 23.25
CA ASN A 14 -19.34 -2.01 24.32
C ASN A 14 -17.88 -2.43 24.57
N HIS A 15 -16.98 -1.46 24.70
CA HIS A 15 -15.54 -1.67 24.93
C HIS A 15 -14.85 -2.53 23.84
N THR A 16 -15.45 -2.66 22.65
CA THR A 16 -14.90 -3.43 21.53
C THR A 16 -14.66 -2.51 20.34
N LEU A 17 -13.51 -2.68 19.68
CA LEU A 17 -13.13 -1.93 18.48
C LEU A 17 -13.65 -2.62 17.22
N HIS A 18 -14.48 -1.90 16.47
CA HIS A 18 -15.03 -2.36 15.19
C HIS A 18 -14.51 -1.49 14.05
N PRO A 19 -14.11 -2.08 12.89
CA PRO A 19 -13.77 -1.29 11.72
C PRO A 19 -14.99 -0.51 11.24
N TYR A 20 -14.76 0.70 10.74
CA TYR A 20 -15.81 1.60 10.29
C TYR A 20 -15.45 2.19 8.93
N CYS A 21 -16.42 2.22 8.00
CA CYS A 21 -16.23 2.80 6.67
C CYS A 21 -17.37 3.78 6.34
N PRO A 22 -17.08 5.08 6.09
CA PRO A 22 -18.08 6.02 5.61
C PRO A 22 -18.73 5.51 4.32
N ILE A 23 -20.06 5.63 4.18
CA ILE A 23 -20.79 5.07 3.02
C ILE A 23 -20.29 5.61 1.67
N THR A 24 -19.83 6.87 1.61
CA THR A 24 -19.25 7.44 0.37
C THR A 24 -17.94 6.77 -0.02
N LEU A 25 -17.09 6.45 0.95
CA LEU A 25 -15.88 5.67 0.74
C LEU A 25 -16.24 4.22 0.40
N LYS A 26 -17.17 3.60 1.13
CA LYS A 26 -17.65 2.23 0.85
C LYS A 26 -18.13 2.11 -0.60
N ASN A 27 -19.01 3.01 -1.06
CA ASN A 27 -19.51 3.02 -2.43
C ASN A 27 -18.37 3.15 -3.45
N THR A 28 -17.35 3.98 -3.16
CA THR A 28 -16.18 4.12 -4.03
C THR A 28 -15.35 2.84 -4.08
N LEU A 29 -15.17 2.15 -2.95
CA LEU A 29 -14.43 0.89 -2.87
C LEU A 29 -15.18 -0.23 -3.60
N GLU A 30 -16.50 -0.33 -3.41
CA GLU A 30 -17.37 -1.32 -4.07
C GLU A 30 -17.48 -1.10 -5.60
N MET A 31 -16.91 -0.03 -6.16
CA MET A 31 -16.69 0.05 -7.61
C MET A 31 -15.64 -0.96 -8.08
N TYR A 32 -14.62 -1.25 -7.27
CA TYR A 32 -13.43 -2.04 -7.61
C TYR A 32 -13.38 -3.39 -6.90
N PHE A 33 -13.95 -3.45 -5.69
CA PHE A 33 -13.97 -4.61 -4.83
C PHE A 33 -15.37 -5.21 -4.76
N GLU A 34 -15.44 -6.50 -4.42
CA GLU A 34 -16.68 -7.18 -4.04
C GLU A 34 -17.38 -6.43 -2.90
N ARG A 35 -18.67 -6.69 -2.71
CA ARG A 35 -19.46 -6.04 -1.66
C ARG A 35 -18.78 -6.18 -0.28
N LEU A 36 -18.54 -5.04 0.38
CA LEU A 36 -17.91 -4.97 1.69
C LEU A 36 -18.94 -5.34 2.76
N SER A 37 -18.54 -6.19 3.71
CA SER A 37 -19.37 -6.65 4.82
C SER A 37 -19.50 -5.59 5.93
N ILE A 38 -18.53 -4.68 6.03
CA ILE A 38 -18.55 -3.61 7.03
C ILE A 38 -19.73 -2.67 6.82
N GLU A 39 -20.42 -2.36 7.91
CA GLU A 39 -21.54 -1.43 7.90
C GLU A 39 -21.09 -0.02 7.50
N GLY A 40 -21.82 0.57 6.57
CA GLY A 40 -21.72 2.00 6.27
C GLY A 40 -22.80 2.73 7.04
N SER A 41 -22.45 3.79 7.78
CA SER A 41 -23.44 4.71 8.34
C SER A 41 -23.70 5.89 7.37
N SER A 42 -24.79 6.62 7.64
CA SER A 42 -25.40 7.69 6.82
C SER A 42 -24.41 8.63 6.09
N PRO A 43 -24.76 9.20 4.91
CA PRO A 43 -23.81 9.83 3.97
C PRO A 43 -23.17 11.15 4.39
N HIS A 44 -23.52 11.69 5.56
CA HIS A 44 -23.06 13.02 5.97
C HIS A 44 -22.04 12.94 7.10
N ILE A 45 -20.79 12.74 6.70
CA ILE A 45 -19.68 13.43 7.36
C ILE A 45 -19.17 14.41 6.31
N SER A 46 -19.66 15.65 6.33
CA SER A 46 -19.14 16.70 5.43
C SER A 46 -17.64 16.87 5.70
N LYS A 47 -16.91 17.43 4.73
CA LYS A 47 -15.49 17.75 4.91
C LYS A 47 -15.27 18.73 6.07
N ASP A 48 -16.27 19.57 6.33
CA ASP A 48 -16.33 20.50 7.47
C ASP A 48 -16.60 19.77 8.81
N CYS A 49 -17.02 18.51 8.78
CA CYS A 49 -17.30 17.66 9.94
C CYS A 49 -16.08 16.84 10.43
N TYR A 50 -14.97 16.84 9.67
CA TYR A 50 -13.68 16.30 10.15
C TYR A 50 -13.02 17.21 11.19
N ASP A 51 -13.21 18.52 11.05
CA ASP A 51 -12.62 19.55 11.93
C ASP A 51 -13.52 19.90 13.13
N ASP A 52 -14.79 19.45 13.18
CA ASP A 52 -15.80 19.96 14.14
C ASP A 52 -16.36 18.93 15.15
N ARG A 53 -15.70 17.78 15.39
CA ARG A 53 -16.23 16.82 16.38
C ARG A 53 -15.77 17.14 17.80
N LYS A 54 -16.68 17.74 18.59
CA LYS A 54 -16.72 17.62 20.06
C LYS A 54 -16.86 16.17 20.57
N GLY A 55 -17.01 15.15 19.69
CA GLY A 55 -17.31 13.75 20.06
C GLY A 55 -16.41 12.66 19.47
N THR A 56 -15.40 12.96 18.66
CA THR A 56 -14.47 11.94 18.12
C THR A 56 -13.08 12.12 18.68
N TYR A 57 -12.46 11.00 19.01
CA TYR A 57 -11.10 11.00 19.51
C TYR A 57 -10.13 10.71 18.38
N THR A 58 -9.29 11.70 18.08
CA THR A 58 -8.24 11.57 17.07
C THR A 58 -6.95 11.18 17.79
N LEU A 59 -6.60 9.90 17.71
CA LEU A 59 -5.46 9.32 18.41
C LEU A 59 -4.16 9.70 17.69
N GLN A 60 -3.42 10.65 18.23
CA GLN A 60 -2.23 11.26 17.64
C GLN A 60 -1.04 10.32 17.66
N LEU A 61 -0.08 10.61 16.77
CA LEU A 61 1.19 9.89 16.66
C LEU A 61 2.01 9.84 17.95
N LYS A 62 1.82 10.81 18.85
CA LYS A 62 2.56 10.93 20.11
C LYS A 62 1.77 10.44 21.32
N ASP A 63 0.51 10.06 21.13
CA ASP A 63 -0.33 9.58 22.21
C ASP A 63 0.23 8.25 22.74
N ASN A 64 0.09 8.05 24.05
CA ASN A 64 0.58 6.88 24.76
C ASN A 64 -0.58 6.19 25.47
N LEU A 65 -1.60 5.82 24.69
CA LEU A 65 -2.75 5.05 25.17
C LEU A 65 -2.57 3.58 24.81
N THR A 66 -2.85 2.71 25.77
CA THR A 66 -3.00 1.26 25.61
C THR A 66 -4.27 0.94 24.82
N MET A 67 -4.34 -0.28 24.27
CA MET A 67 -5.52 -0.77 23.57
C MET A 67 -6.79 -0.77 24.42
N GLU A 68 -6.64 -1.06 25.72
CA GLU A 68 -7.73 -1.03 26.68
C GLU A 68 -8.24 0.39 26.92
N GLU A 69 -7.33 1.36 27.09
CA GLU A 69 -7.69 2.77 27.22
C GLU A 69 -8.40 3.29 25.96
N VAL A 70 -7.93 2.90 24.76
CA VAL A 70 -8.57 3.22 23.49
C VAL A 70 -9.98 2.61 23.43
N ALA A 71 -10.15 1.34 23.81
CA ALA A 71 -11.44 0.65 23.81
C ALA A 71 -12.47 1.28 24.76
N ASN A 72 -12.00 1.86 25.88
CA ASN A 72 -12.83 2.50 26.91
C ASN A 72 -13.36 3.89 26.52
N LEU A 73 -12.95 4.46 25.38
CA LEU A 73 -13.38 5.80 24.95
C LEU A 73 -14.87 5.87 24.55
N ASN A 74 -15.49 4.73 24.23
CA ASN A 74 -16.90 4.56 23.81
C ASN A 74 -17.42 5.64 22.84
N ARG A 75 -16.59 5.95 21.84
CA ARG A 75 -16.84 6.91 20.76
C ARG A 75 -16.07 6.52 19.49
N PRO A 76 -16.39 7.10 18.32
CA PRO A 76 -15.59 6.89 17.12
C PRO A 76 -14.16 7.39 17.31
N ILE A 77 -13.21 6.59 16.82
CA ILE A 77 -11.78 6.86 16.90
C ILE A 77 -11.23 6.98 15.48
N VAL A 78 -10.44 8.03 15.29
CA VAL A 78 -9.65 8.23 14.07
C VAL A 78 -8.20 8.10 14.47
N LEU A 79 -7.47 7.18 13.86
CA LEU A 79 -6.02 7.17 14.00
C LEU A 79 -5.49 8.40 13.27
N ALA A 80 -4.94 9.36 14.03
CA ALA A 80 -4.39 10.58 13.46
C ALA A 80 -3.20 10.18 12.63
N THR A 81 -3.44 10.17 11.32
CA THR A 81 -2.49 9.85 10.27
C THR A 81 -2.22 8.37 10.09
N TYR A 82 -1.78 8.05 8.88
CA TYR A 82 -1.26 6.76 8.51
C TYR A 82 0.03 6.48 9.31
N SER A 83 -0.14 5.99 10.54
CA SER A 83 0.94 5.65 11.44
C SER A 83 1.01 4.14 11.60
N ALA A 84 2.20 3.59 11.76
CA ALA A 84 2.38 2.21 12.16
C ALA A 84 2.49 2.01 13.68
N ARG A 85 2.37 3.08 14.47
CA ARG A 85 2.54 3.02 15.93
C ARG A 85 1.48 2.15 16.60
N TYR A 86 0.32 1.98 15.97
CA TYR A 86 -0.77 1.10 16.43
C TYR A 86 -0.63 -0.31 15.86
N ALA A 87 0.53 -0.93 16.06
CA ALA A 87 0.87 -2.24 15.50
C ALA A 87 -0.23 -3.29 15.71
N GLU A 88 -0.85 -3.33 16.89
CA GLU A 88 -1.93 -4.27 17.20
C GLU A 88 -3.25 -3.93 16.50
N ILE A 89 -3.64 -2.65 16.46
CA ILE A 89 -4.84 -2.17 15.74
C ILE A 89 -4.70 -2.45 14.25
N ILE A 90 -3.52 -2.18 13.72
CA ILE A 90 -3.18 -2.35 12.31
C ILE A 90 -3.06 -3.82 11.98
N LYS A 91 -2.43 -4.64 12.83
CA LYS A 91 -2.33 -6.09 12.63
C LYS A 91 -3.72 -6.74 12.55
N ASN A 92 -4.59 -6.45 13.52
CA ASN A 92 -5.99 -6.91 13.50
C ASN A 92 -6.79 -6.31 12.33
N GLY A 93 -6.44 -5.09 11.91
CA GLY A 93 -7.04 -4.41 10.77
C GLY A 93 -6.62 -4.97 9.42
N ILE A 94 -5.39 -5.47 9.27
CA ILE A 94 -4.83 -5.97 8.00
C ILE A 94 -5.54 -7.24 7.54
N ASP A 95 -5.78 -8.20 8.43
CA ASP A 95 -6.44 -9.45 8.04
C ASP A 95 -7.90 -9.20 7.63
N LYS A 96 -8.61 -8.35 8.39
CA LYS A 96 -9.95 -7.87 8.02
C LYS A 96 -9.92 -7.09 6.71
N PHE A 97 -8.94 -6.23 6.51
CA PHE A 97 -8.75 -5.49 5.27
C PHE A 97 -8.63 -6.43 4.08
N LYS A 98 -7.77 -7.46 4.15
CA LYS A 98 -7.64 -8.44 3.05
C LYS A 98 -8.94 -9.19 2.79
N ALA A 99 -9.68 -9.55 3.85
CA ALA A 99 -10.95 -10.26 3.74
C ALA A 99 -12.06 -9.40 3.09
N GLU A 100 -12.08 -8.10 3.36
CA GLU A 100 -13.05 -7.15 2.82
C GLU A 100 -12.73 -6.73 1.39
N MET A 101 -11.46 -6.46 1.12
CA MET A 101 -11.01 -5.82 -0.11
C MET A 101 -10.71 -6.85 -1.20
N ARG A 102 -11.66 -7.74 -1.48
CA ARG A 102 -11.54 -8.73 -2.55
C ARG A 102 -11.84 -8.07 -3.89
N PHE A 103 -10.92 -8.11 -4.85
CA PHE A 103 -11.17 -7.52 -6.17
C PHE A 103 -12.35 -8.19 -6.87
N LYS A 104 -13.15 -7.40 -7.60
CA LYS A 104 -14.19 -7.98 -8.45
C LYS A 104 -13.60 -8.87 -9.54
N SER A 105 -14.36 -9.89 -9.93
CA SER A 105 -13.92 -10.91 -10.90
C SER A 105 -13.38 -10.32 -12.23
N GLU A 106 -13.89 -9.18 -12.70
CA GLU A 106 -13.38 -8.53 -13.91
C GLU A 106 -11.93 -8.03 -13.79
N TYR A 107 -11.54 -7.52 -12.61
CA TYR A 107 -10.17 -7.07 -12.35
C TYR A 107 -9.22 -8.27 -12.23
N VAL A 108 -9.69 -9.35 -11.61
CA VAL A 108 -8.94 -10.62 -11.49
C VAL A 108 -8.69 -11.22 -12.87
N LYS A 109 -9.75 -11.33 -13.70
CA LYS A 109 -9.65 -11.84 -15.06
C LYS A 109 -8.66 -11.02 -15.89
N LYS A 110 -8.81 -9.69 -15.86
CA LYS A 110 -7.93 -8.78 -16.59
C LYS A 110 -6.47 -8.88 -16.14
N THR A 111 -6.24 -9.02 -14.85
CA THR A 111 -4.92 -9.22 -14.27
C THR A 111 -4.28 -10.50 -14.81
N ASN A 112 -5.01 -11.62 -14.78
CA ASN A 112 -4.54 -12.89 -15.34
C ASN A 112 -4.26 -12.80 -16.84
N ASP A 113 -5.12 -12.11 -17.62
CA ASP A 113 -4.91 -11.89 -19.05
C ASP A 113 -3.61 -11.11 -19.33
N VAL A 114 -3.33 -10.06 -18.54
CA VAL A 114 -2.10 -9.28 -18.62
C VAL A 114 -0.87 -10.12 -18.28
N LEU A 115 -0.91 -10.87 -17.17
CA LEU A 115 0.20 -11.74 -16.76
C LEU A 115 0.50 -12.82 -17.82
N ASN A 116 -0.54 -13.46 -18.36
CA ASN A 116 -0.40 -14.46 -19.42
C ASN A 116 0.16 -13.87 -20.72
N LYS A 117 -0.28 -12.66 -21.10
CA LYS A 117 0.26 -11.93 -22.25
C LYS A 117 1.75 -11.61 -22.07
N ILE A 118 2.15 -11.23 -20.86
CA ILE A 118 3.56 -10.97 -20.52
C ILE A 118 4.38 -12.25 -20.63
N LYS A 119 3.93 -13.37 -20.04
CA LYS A 119 4.60 -14.67 -20.17
C LYS A 119 4.78 -15.07 -21.63
N LYS A 120 3.73 -14.95 -22.44
CA LYS A 120 3.78 -15.27 -23.88
C LYS A 120 4.80 -14.39 -24.62
N LYS A 121 4.80 -13.07 -24.37
CA LYS A 121 5.75 -12.13 -25.00
C LYS A 121 7.21 -12.48 -24.67
N LEU A 122 7.46 -12.94 -23.44
CA LEU A 122 8.78 -13.34 -22.97
C LEU A 122 9.10 -14.82 -23.22
N LYS A 123 8.20 -15.57 -23.89
CA LYS A 123 8.34 -17.02 -24.18
C LYS A 123 8.47 -17.89 -22.92
N MET A 124 7.82 -17.50 -21.82
CA MET A 124 7.84 -18.17 -20.51
C MET A 124 6.48 -18.79 -20.14
N GLN A 125 5.63 -19.11 -21.12
CA GLN A 125 4.27 -19.64 -20.87
C GLN A 125 4.24 -20.99 -20.13
N ASN A 126 5.28 -21.81 -20.28
CA ASN A 126 5.39 -23.13 -19.64
C ASN A 126 6.28 -23.10 -18.39
N GLU A 127 6.77 -21.93 -18.01
CA GLU A 127 7.69 -21.76 -16.88
C GLU A 127 6.92 -21.43 -15.60
N ASN A 128 7.44 -21.91 -14.47
CA ASN A 128 7.01 -21.42 -13.16
C ASN A 128 7.64 -20.05 -12.91
N VAL A 129 6.90 -19.00 -13.30
CA VAL A 129 7.34 -17.60 -13.21
C VAL A 129 6.98 -17.00 -11.86
N THR A 130 7.96 -16.36 -11.23
CA THR A 130 7.79 -15.48 -10.08
C THR A 130 7.62 -14.04 -10.55
N PHE A 131 6.45 -13.44 -10.29
CA PHE A 131 6.22 -12.02 -10.55
C PHE A 131 6.58 -11.18 -9.32
N VAL A 132 7.38 -10.14 -9.54
CA VAL A 132 7.74 -9.15 -8.51
C VAL A 132 7.18 -7.80 -8.89
N GLY A 133 6.20 -7.32 -8.13
CA GLY A 133 5.56 -6.02 -8.35
C GLY A 133 6.41 -4.89 -7.79
N MET A 134 6.73 -3.90 -8.61
CA MET A 134 7.54 -2.75 -8.26
C MET A 134 6.71 -1.47 -8.37
N HIS A 135 6.79 -0.60 -7.36
CA HIS A 135 6.10 0.69 -7.40
C HIS A 135 7.02 1.84 -6.99
N TYR A 136 7.13 2.83 -7.88
CA TYR A 136 7.82 4.09 -7.60
C TYR A 136 6.83 5.26 -7.51
N ARG A 137 6.86 5.99 -6.38
CA ARG A 137 5.98 7.12 -6.09
C ARG A 137 6.73 8.45 -6.17
N GLY A 138 7.01 8.96 -7.37
CA GLY A 138 7.87 10.13 -7.53
C GLY A 138 7.24 11.49 -7.82
N THR A 139 5.97 11.56 -8.23
CA THR A 139 5.36 12.77 -8.82
C THR A 139 5.20 13.97 -7.86
N ASP A 140 3.97 14.34 -7.53
CA ASP A 140 3.61 15.32 -6.51
C ASP A 140 4.17 14.97 -5.13
N TYR A 141 4.45 13.69 -4.88
CA TYR A 141 4.91 13.23 -3.59
C TYR A 141 6.32 13.71 -3.23
N ASN A 142 7.23 13.83 -4.20
CA ASN A 142 8.56 14.37 -3.93
C ASN A 142 8.49 15.83 -3.47
N ARG A 143 7.55 16.62 -4.01
CA ARG A 143 7.28 17.99 -3.53
C ARG A 143 6.66 17.99 -2.14
N HIS A 144 5.76 17.06 -1.86
CA HIS A 144 5.19 16.89 -0.52
C HIS A 144 6.28 16.58 0.51
N LEU A 145 7.19 15.63 0.23
CA LEU A 145 8.31 15.32 1.12
C LEU A 145 9.18 16.55 1.43
N LYS A 146 9.51 17.34 0.41
CA LYS A 146 10.27 18.61 0.59
C LYS A 146 9.56 19.62 1.47
N LYS A 147 8.23 19.70 1.39
CA LYS A 147 7.43 20.66 2.14
C LYS A 147 7.28 20.25 3.61
N GLU A 148 7.06 18.96 3.86
CA GLU A 148 6.74 18.45 5.20
C GLU A 148 7.99 18.18 6.05
N TYR A 149 9.12 17.84 5.43
CA TYR A 149 10.29 17.34 6.16
C TYR A 149 11.53 18.19 5.96
N LYS A 150 12.20 18.52 7.07
CA LYS A 150 13.49 19.23 7.06
C LYS A 150 14.61 18.39 6.46
N TRP A 151 14.55 17.08 6.63
CA TRP A 151 15.53 16.14 6.10
C TRP A 151 14.89 14.77 5.85
N TYR A 152 15.27 14.12 4.74
CA TYR A 152 14.91 12.76 4.36
C TYR A 152 15.91 12.25 3.32
N LYS A 153 16.04 10.93 3.14
CA LYS A 153 16.89 10.37 2.07
C LYS A 153 16.35 10.76 0.69
N PRO A 154 17.21 10.99 -0.31
CA PRO A 154 16.75 11.26 -1.68
C PRO A 154 15.78 10.19 -2.20
N PRO A 155 14.87 10.51 -3.13
CA PRO A 155 14.03 9.50 -3.77
C PRO A 155 14.87 8.33 -4.31
N PRO A 156 14.41 7.07 -4.17
CA PRO A 156 15.17 5.92 -4.61
C PRO A 156 15.45 5.98 -6.11
N ASP A 157 16.66 5.63 -6.51
CA ASP A 157 17.06 5.52 -7.91
C ASP A 157 17.12 4.04 -8.34
N HIS A 158 17.63 3.78 -9.54
CA HIS A 158 17.82 2.44 -10.06
C HIS A 158 18.70 1.55 -9.16
N LYS A 159 19.59 2.08 -8.32
CA LYS A 159 20.48 1.26 -7.48
C LYS A 159 19.69 0.54 -6.39
N TYR A 160 18.76 1.25 -5.73
CA TYR A 160 17.83 0.64 -4.78
C TYR A 160 17.07 -0.54 -5.42
N TYR A 161 16.46 -0.28 -6.59
CA TYR A 161 15.69 -1.30 -7.29
C TYR A 161 16.56 -2.46 -7.78
N LEU A 162 17.77 -2.22 -8.29
CA LEU A 162 18.70 -3.28 -8.70
C LEU A 162 19.11 -4.17 -7.53
N ASN A 163 19.46 -3.57 -6.38
CA ASN A 163 19.82 -4.32 -5.18
C ASN A 163 18.68 -5.24 -4.74
N ALA A 164 17.45 -4.73 -4.75
CA ALA A 164 16.25 -5.50 -4.46
C ALA A 164 15.99 -6.60 -5.51
N MET A 165 16.14 -6.29 -6.80
CA MET A 165 15.98 -7.26 -7.90
C MET A 165 16.97 -8.42 -7.80
N PHE A 166 18.24 -8.15 -7.46
CA PHE A 166 19.26 -9.18 -7.30
C PHE A 166 18.89 -10.22 -6.23
N TYR A 167 18.26 -9.81 -5.14
CA TYR A 167 17.74 -10.75 -4.16
C TYR A 167 16.77 -11.74 -4.81
N PHE A 168 15.76 -11.27 -5.53
CA PHE A 168 14.78 -12.17 -6.14
C PHE A 168 15.38 -13.04 -7.24
N MET A 169 16.25 -12.50 -8.09
CA MET A 169 16.94 -13.28 -9.13
C MET A 169 17.88 -14.35 -8.56
N LYS A 170 18.41 -14.15 -7.34
CA LYS A 170 19.22 -15.16 -6.64
C LYS A 170 18.37 -16.29 -6.06
N HIS A 171 17.13 -16.01 -5.64
CA HIS A 171 16.27 -16.98 -4.94
C HIS A 171 15.26 -17.68 -5.87
N TYR A 172 14.98 -17.12 -7.04
CA TYR A 172 13.97 -17.63 -7.98
C TYR A 172 14.57 -17.73 -9.38
N ARG A 173 14.28 -18.85 -10.06
CA ARG A 173 14.86 -19.16 -11.39
C ARG A 173 14.32 -18.26 -12.50
N ASN A 174 13.01 -18.02 -12.51
CA ASN A 174 12.29 -17.37 -13.60
C ASN A 174 11.56 -16.13 -13.06
N VAL A 175 12.22 -14.99 -13.03
CA VAL A 175 11.68 -13.76 -12.42
C VAL A 175 11.27 -12.75 -13.47
N ILE A 176 10.05 -12.23 -13.36
CA ILE A 176 9.57 -11.10 -14.15
C ILE A 176 9.21 -9.96 -13.20
N PHE A 177 9.82 -8.81 -13.43
CA PHE A 177 9.58 -7.58 -12.69
C PHE A 177 8.52 -6.73 -13.41
N LEU A 178 7.52 -6.27 -12.66
CA LEU A 178 6.45 -5.41 -13.17
C LEU A 178 6.56 -4.05 -12.48
N LEU A 179 6.96 -3.00 -13.19
CA LEU A 179 7.13 -1.66 -12.62
C LEU A 179 5.97 -0.74 -12.98
N MET A 180 5.31 -0.22 -11.94
CA MET A 180 4.25 0.76 -12.04
C MET A 180 4.74 2.11 -11.51
N SER A 181 4.66 3.14 -12.35
CA SER A 181 4.94 4.53 -11.98
C SER A 181 4.31 5.48 -12.99
N ILE A 182 3.81 6.61 -12.50
CA ILE A 182 3.36 7.74 -13.33
C ILE A 182 4.42 8.83 -13.48
N ASP A 183 5.58 8.67 -12.85
CA ASP A 183 6.71 9.60 -12.94
C ASP A 183 7.54 9.31 -14.20
N LYS A 184 7.24 10.03 -15.28
CA LYS A 184 7.91 9.86 -16.58
C LYS A 184 9.41 10.14 -16.52
N GLN A 185 9.81 11.22 -15.83
CA GLN A 185 11.21 11.63 -15.75
C GLN A 185 12.05 10.58 -15.02
N TRP A 186 11.51 10.05 -13.92
CA TRP A 186 12.20 8.99 -13.20
C TRP A 186 12.29 7.70 -14.03
N LEU A 187 11.21 7.34 -14.75
CA LEU A 187 11.20 6.17 -15.63
C LEU A 187 12.26 6.29 -16.73
N GLU A 188 12.31 7.41 -17.45
CA GLU A 188 13.30 7.68 -18.50
C GLU A 188 14.73 7.59 -17.99
N THR A 189 14.97 8.05 -16.75
CA THR A 189 16.30 8.05 -16.15
C THR A 189 16.72 6.66 -15.66
N ASN A 190 15.82 5.88 -15.06
CA ASN A 190 16.19 4.68 -14.29
C ASN A 190 15.91 3.36 -15.02
N VAL A 191 14.81 3.27 -15.78
CA VAL A 191 14.40 2.02 -16.46
C VAL A 191 15.47 1.45 -17.40
N PRO A 192 16.23 2.25 -18.18
CA PRO A 192 17.27 1.71 -19.06
C PRO A 192 18.35 0.90 -18.32
N TYR A 193 18.64 1.23 -17.06
CA TYR A 193 19.58 0.47 -16.24
C TYR A 193 18.96 -0.86 -15.76
N LEU A 194 17.68 -0.84 -15.39
CA LEU A 194 16.98 -2.02 -14.88
C LEU A 194 16.73 -3.07 -15.98
N GLN A 195 16.31 -2.62 -17.18
CA GLN A 195 16.00 -3.51 -18.31
C GLN A 195 17.22 -4.24 -18.88
N LYS A 196 18.44 -3.71 -18.68
CA LYS A 196 19.68 -4.38 -19.09
C LYS A 196 19.98 -5.65 -18.28
N ILE A 197 19.43 -5.75 -17.07
CA ILE A 197 19.81 -6.77 -16.10
C ILE A 197 18.71 -7.84 -15.94
N ALA A 198 17.43 -7.48 -16.11
CA ALA A 198 16.32 -8.40 -15.84
C ALA A 198 15.14 -8.24 -16.81
N HIS A 199 14.26 -9.24 -16.82
CA HIS A 199 12.96 -9.15 -17.48
C HIS A 199 12.05 -8.15 -16.76
N LEU A 200 12.08 -6.91 -17.22
CA LEU A 200 11.29 -5.81 -16.67
C LEU A 200 10.22 -5.33 -17.66
N VAL A 201 8.97 -5.32 -17.21
CA VAL A 201 7.82 -4.74 -17.92
C VAL A 201 7.34 -3.50 -17.17
N VAL A 202 7.24 -2.37 -17.87
CA VAL A 202 6.85 -1.08 -17.30
C VAL A 202 5.41 -0.74 -17.70
N ASN A 203 4.59 -0.34 -16.73
CA ASN A 203 3.19 0.11 -16.89
C ASN A 203 2.36 -0.76 -17.86
N PRO A 204 2.28 -2.10 -17.64
CA PRO A 204 1.59 -3.02 -18.56
C PRO A 204 0.08 -2.76 -18.73
N THR A 205 -0.50 -1.99 -17.82
CA THR A 205 -1.92 -1.60 -17.74
C THR A 205 -2.15 -0.15 -18.14
N ASN A 206 -1.17 0.51 -18.77
CA ASN A 206 -1.22 1.91 -19.22
C ASN A 206 -1.51 2.89 -18.07
N SER A 207 -0.94 2.62 -16.89
CA SER A 207 -1.06 3.48 -15.70
C SER A 207 -2.50 3.70 -15.23
N LYS A 208 -3.39 2.72 -15.41
CA LYS A 208 -4.78 2.78 -14.94
C LYS A 208 -4.82 2.37 -13.47
N PRO A 209 -5.15 3.26 -12.52
CA PRO A 209 -4.90 3.00 -11.10
C PRO A 209 -5.51 1.72 -10.53
N ALA A 210 -6.75 1.40 -10.91
CA ALA A 210 -7.40 0.18 -10.42
C ALA A 210 -6.75 -1.10 -10.99
N GLU A 211 -6.34 -1.06 -12.26
CA GLU A 211 -5.70 -2.19 -12.94
C GLU A 211 -4.26 -2.37 -12.46
N ASP A 212 -3.51 -1.26 -12.27
CA ASP A 212 -2.17 -1.27 -11.68
C ASP A 212 -2.21 -1.85 -10.26
N LEU A 213 -3.20 -1.43 -9.45
CA LEU A 213 -3.36 -1.91 -8.07
C LEU A 213 -3.66 -3.40 -8.05
N ALA A 214 -4.60 -3.87 -8.87
CA ALA A 214 -4.92 -5.28 -9.00
C ALA A 214 -3.69 -6.08 -9.44
N LEU A 215 -2.99 -5.65 -10.49
CA LEU A 215 -1.83 -6.35 -11.01
C LEU A 215 -0.67 -6.44 -10.00
N LEU A 216 -0.38 -5.36 -9.26
CA LEU A 216 0.61 -5.39 -8.19
C LEU A 216 0.22 -6.34 -7.05
N SER A 217 -1.08 -6.43 -6.74
CA SER A 217 -1.65 -7.26 -5.65
C SER A 217 -1.66 -8.76 -5.98
N TYR A 218 -1.50 -9.12 -7.25
CA TYR A 218 -1.42 -10.51 -7.72
C TYR A 218 0.02 -10.94 -8.02
N CYS A 219 1.01 -10.10 -7.68
CA CYS A 219 2.42 -10.49 -7.75
C CYS A 219 2.80 -11.37 -6.54
N ASN A 220 3.82 -12.21 -6.68
CA ASN A 220 4.32 -13.05 -5.58
C ASN A 220 5.04 -12.21 -4.51
N HIS A 221 5.74 -11.17 -4.94
CA HIS A 221 6.58 -10.32 -4.11
C HIS A 221 6.45 -8.85 -4.47
N SER A 222 6.97 -7.96 -3.60
CA SER A 222 6.95 -6.52 -3.84
C SER A 222 8.29 -5.82 -3.59
N ILE A 223 8.55 -4.78 -4.38
CA ILE A 223 9.58 -3.77 -4.14
C ILE A 223 8.92 -2.40 -4.24
N ILE A 224 8.70 -1.75 -3.11
CA ILE A 224 8.00 -0.47 -3.05
C ILE A 224 8.92 0.63 -2.55
N SER A 225 8.68 1.84 -3.02
CA SER A 225 9.29 3.06 -2.47
C SER A 225 8.58 3.45 -1.16
N TYR A 226 7.83 4.54 -1.19
CA TYR A 226 7.01 5.03 -0.09
C TYR A 226 5.57 5.29 -0.57
N GLY A 227 4.70 5.62 0.37
CA GLY A 227 3.30 5.95 0.10
C GLY A 227 2.37 4.72 0.11
N THR A 228 1.08 5.03 0.07
CA THR A 228 0.01 4.08 0.39
C THR A 228 -0.35 3.16 -0.78
N PHE A 229 -0.27 3.61 -2.02
CA PHE A 229 -0.67 2.80 -3.19
C PHE A 229 0.11 1.49 -3.29
N GLY A 230 1.44 1.56 -3.30
CA GLY A 230 2.30 0.37 -3.31
C GLY A 230 2.17 -0.46 -2.04
N SER A 231 2.03 0.18 -0.88
CA SER A 231 1.84 -0.51 0.40
C SER A 231 0.56 -1.35 0.41
N VAL A 232 -0.55 -0.79 -0.07
CA VAL A 232 -1.84 -1.50 -0.18
C VAL A 232 -1.72 -2.72 -1.07
N ALA A 233 -1.11 -2.57 -2.27
CA ALA A 233 -0.96 -3.69 -3.17
C ALA A 233 -0.09 -4.80 -2.56
N ALA A 234 1.01 -4.42 -1.93
CA ALA A 234 1.92 -5.37 -1.29
C ALA A 234 1.30 -6.12 -0.10
N LEU A 235 0.21 -5.63 0.50
CA LEU A 235 -0.49 -6.37 1.56
C LEU A 235 -1.10 -7.67 1.03
N TYR A 236 -1.53 -7.74 -0.23
CA TYR A 236 -2.10 -8.97 -0.80
C TYR A 236 -1.04 -10.03 -1.08
N ASN A 237 0.22 -9.62 -1.17
CA ASN A 237 1.31 -10.51 -1.51
C ASN A 237 1.70 -11.32 -0.26
N GLU A 238 1.75 -12.63 -0.39
CA GLU A 238 2.13 -13.53 0.71
C GLU A 238 3.66 -13.67 0.84
N GLY A 239 4.41 -13.28 -0.19
CA GLY A 239 5.87 -13.36 -0.20
C GLY A 239 6.58 -12.16 0.42
N THR A 240 7.87 -12.02 0.08
CA THR A 240 8.73 -10.93 0.54
C THR A 240 8.35 -9.56 -0.05
N THR A 241 8.30 -8.54 0.80
CA THR A 241 8.16 -7.13 0.41
C THR A 241 9.37 -6.33 0.86
N PHE A 242 10.01 -5.62 -0.06
CA PHE A 242 11.04 -4.62 0.26
C PHE A 242 10.48 -3.21 0.19
N VAL A 243 10.78 -2.43 1.23
CA VAL A 243 10.34 -1.05 1.40
C VAL A 243 11.54 -0.13 1.43
N TYR A 244 11.50 0.96 0.66
CA TYR A 244 12.59 1.92 0.66
C TYR A 244 12.69 2.64 2.01
N ASN A 245 13.90 2.71 2.55
CA ASN A 245 14.20 3.47 3.74
C ASN A 245 14.26 4.96 3.41
N LEU A 246 13.25 5.71 3.82
CA LEU A 246 13.21 7.16 3.61
C LEU A 246 14.11 7.94 4.59
N GLY A 247 14.71 7.26 5.58
CA GLY A 247 15.50 7.89 6.64
C GLY A 247 14.68 8.68 7.66
N LEU A 248 13.35 8.63 7.57
CA LEU A 248 12.47 9.32 8.51
C LEU A 248 12.18 8.45 9.74
N SER A 249 12.05 9.09 10.90
CA SER A 249 11.47 8.46 12.08
C SER A 249 10.03 8.05 11.83
N LEU A 250 9.59 6.91 12.37
CA LEU A 250 8.24 6.38 12.12
C LEU A 250 7.12 7.17 12.80
N ASP A 251 7.46 8.10 13.67
CA ASP A 251 6.55 9.08 14.25
C ASP A 251 6.22 10.25 13.29
N GLN A 252 6.69 10.20 12.04
CA GLN A 252 6.39 11.17 10.99
C GLN A 252 5.15 10.77 10.18
N ARG A 253 4.44 11.75 9.58
CA ARG A 253 3.11 11.55 8.98
C ARG A 253 3.15 10.98 7.55
N GLY A 254 2.50 9.84 7.30
CA GLY A 254 2.10 9.43 5.93
C GLY A 254 3.20 8.94 4.99
N ALA A 255 4.43 9.46 5.09
CA ALA A 255 5.59 9.02 4.32
C ALA A 255 6.20 7.72 4.84
N THR A 256 6.00 7.44 6.13
CA THR A 256 6.58 6.32 6.86
C THR A 256 5.65 5.13 7.00
N VAL A 257 4.46 5.18 6.40
CA VAL A 257 3.45 4.09 6.46
C VAL A 257 4.04 2.76 6.05
N ALA A 258 4.69 2.74 4.88
CA ALA A 258 5.29 1.53 4.34
C ALA A 258 6.38 0.99 5.29
N MET A 259 7.24 1.88 5.79
CA MET A 259 8.33 1.52 6.70
C MET A 259 7.78 0.99 8.02
N GLY A 260 6.72 1.60 8.52
CA GLY A 260 6.10 1.19 9.75
C GLY A 260 5.34 -0.14 9.64
N ILE A 261 4.64 -0.38 8.52
CA ILE A 261 4.07 -1.71 8.22
C ILE A 261 5.18 -2.77 8.16
N ALA A 262 6.33 -2.40 7.62
CA ALA A 262 7.49 -3.28 7.58
C ALA A 262 8.08 -3.62 8.95
N GLN A 263 7.74 -2.88 10.02
CA GLN A 263 8.13 -3.27 11.38
C GLN A 263 7.18 -4.29 12.01
N ILE A 264 5.96 -4.42 11.52
CA ILE A 264 4.92 -5.26 12.13
C ILE A 264 4.65 -6.55 11.35
N LEU A 265 4.93 -6.57 10.05
CA LEU A 265 4.73 -7.73 9.19
C LEU A 265 6.04 -8.51 8.99
N PRO A 266 6.03 -9.84 9.18
CA PRO A 266 7.27 -10.64 9.21
C PRO A 266 8.03 -10.71 7.88
N ASN A 267 7.32 -10.65 6.75
CA ASN A 267 7.92 -10.77 5.40
C ASN A 267 8.23 -9.41 4.75
N TRP A 268 8.16 -8.34 5.53
CA TRP A 268 8.40 -6.99 5.05
C TRP A 268 9.74 -6.48 5.61
N HIS A 269 10.57 -5.91 4.74
CA HIS A 269 11.90 -5.46 5.13
C HIS A 269 12.20 -4.08 4.59
N ILE A 270 12.64 -3.19 5.47
CA ILE A 270 13.18 -1.89 5.09
C ILE A 270 14.57 -2.10 4.49
N ARG A 271 14.83 -1.50 3.33
CA ARG A 271 16.07 -1.60 2.56
C ARG A 271 16.54 -0.24 2.05
N ASP A 272 17.85 -0.11 1.87
CA ASP A 272 18.52 1.07 1.32
C ASP A 272 18.77 0.94 -0.19
#